data_AF-A0A6N8F0H2-F1
#
_entry.id   AF-A0A6N8F0H2-F1
#
_cell.length_a   1.000
_cell.length_b   1.000
_cell.length_c   1.000
_cell.angle_alpha   90.00
_cell.angle_beta   90.00
_cell.angle_gamma   90.00
#
_symmetry.space_group_name_H-M   'P 1'
#
loop_
_entity.id
_entity.type
_entity.pdbx_description
1 polymer ?
#
loop_
_entity_poly.entity_id
_entity_poly.type
_entity_poly.pdbx_seq_one_letter_code
_entity_poly.pdbx_strand_id
1 'polypeptide(L)'
;MSKIFKTLTIAGSDSSGGAGIQADLKTFEEYGTYGFSALTTIVTMDPDQGWHHNVYPVEASLVAEQLKTVYAGGPVDAMKTGMLGSVPIIEVVESCIRKYDQKNVVIDPVMVCKGEDEVLNPESADAIRDLLLPLAAVTTPNLFEAGVLSGLGRLTTLEEMKTAAQAIYERGAKNVVIKGGKALDGEMAIDLFYDGKEYTVLESPKIEPAYNHGAGCTFAAAITGGLANGLTVREAVAKAKKFVTAAIASGYRFNEYVGPVFHAGYRLNGE
;
A
#
# COMPACT_ATOMS: atom_id res chain seq x y z
N MET A 1 11.83 -7.51 -28.22
CA MET A 1 11.25 -7.62 -26.86
C MET A 1 10.44 -6.36 -26.62
N SER A 2 9.22 -6.48 -26.09
CA SER A 2 8.46 -5.33 -25.59
C SER A 2 9.27 -4.59 -24.52
N LYS A 3 9.03 -3.29 -24.36
CA LYS A 3 9.62 -2.52 -23.26
C LYS A 3 9.23 -3.20 -21.93
N ILE A 4 10.20 -3.49 -21.08
CA ILE A 4 9.96 -3.97 -19.71
C ILE A 4 9.79 -2.74 -18.82
N PHE A 5 8.63 -2.61 -18.17
CA PHE A 5 8.37 -1.53 -17.22
C PHE A 5 8.95 -1.87 -15.85
N LYS A 6 9.61 -0.89 -15.22
CA LYS A 6 10.27 -1.03 -13.92
C LYS A 6 9.36 -0.52 -12.80
N THR A 7 9.15 -1.33 -11.77
CA THR A 7 8.41 -0.98 -10.56
C THR A 7 9.32 -1.04 -9.35
N LEU A 8 9.14 -0.16 -8.37
CA LEU A 8 9.89 -0.17 -7.11
C LEU A 8 8.95 -0.21 -5.92
N THR A 9 9.24 -1.07 -4.94
CA THR A 9 8.67 -0.94 -3.59
C THR A 9 9.75 -0.53 -2.57
N ILE A 10 9.40 0.36 -1.67
CA ILE A 10 10.20 0.71 -0.48
C ILE A 10 9.39 0.32 0.74
N ALA A 11 9.65 -0.86 1.29
CA ALA A 11 8.79 -1.49 2.30
C ALA A 11 9.53 -2.54 3.14
N GLY A 12 8.86 -3.04 4.17
CA GLY A 12 9.36 -4.12 5.02
C GLY A 12 9.18 -5.51 4.41
N SER A 13 10.03 -6.44 4.81
CA SER A 13 9.89 -7.87 4.56
C SER A 13 8.95 -8.51 5.58
N ASP A 14 7.92 -9.20 5.09
CA ASP A 14 7.03 -10.06 5.87
C ASP A 14 7.44 -11.52 5.67
N SER A 15 7.97 -12.15 6.73
CA SER A 15 8.40 -13.55 6.69
C SER A 15 7.27 -14.56 6.47
N SER A 16 6.00 -14.21 6.74
CA SER A 16 4.85 -15.05 6.36
C SER A 16 4.56 -15.02 4.86
N GLY A 17 5.12 -14.02 4.14
CA GLY A 17 5.08 -13.88 2.70
C GLY A 17 3.76 -13.37 2.13
N GLY A 18 2.81 -12.95 2.97
CA GLY A 18 1.50 -12.47 2.54
C GLY A 18 1.44 -10.97 2.27
N ALA A 19 2.26 -10.17 2.95
CA ALA A 19 2.28 -8.71 2.90
C ALA A 19 3.69 -8.18 2.53
N GLY A 20 3.94 -6.89 2.77
CA GLY A 20 5.26 -6.26 2.60
C GLY A 20 5.81 -6.39 1.18
N ILE A 21 7.15 -6.45 1.07
CA ILE A 21 7.82 -6.60 -0.23
C ILE A 21 7.42 -7.90 -0.94
N GLN A 22 7.03 -8.95 -0.21
CA GLN A 22 6.60 -10.21 -0.81
C GLN A 22 5.29 -10.03 -1.57
N ALA A 23 4.31 -9.33 -0.99
CA ALA A 23 3.08 -8.99 -1.70
C ALA A 23 3.37 -8.11 -2.92
N ASP A 24 4.22 -7.10 -2.73
CA ASP A 24 4.54 -6.13 -3.77
C ASP A 24 5.19 -6.78 -4.99
N LEU A 25 6.24 -7.57 -4.78
CA LEU A 25 6.95 -8.27 -5.87
C LEU A 25 6.06 -9.30 -6.56
N LYS A 26 5.24 -10.06 -5.80
CA LYS A 26 4.27 -11.00 -6.39
C LYS A 26 3.26 -10.26 -7.27
N THR A 27 2.75 -9.12 -6.81
CA THR A 27 1.81 -8.32 -7.59
C THR A 27 2.47 -7.67 -8.80
N PHE A 28 3.69 -7.17 -8.68
CA PHE A 28 4.44 -6.61 -9.82
C PHE A 28 4.64 -7.64 -10.93
N GLU A 29 4.94 -8.88 -10.57
CA GLU A 29 5.08 -9.98 -11.52
C GLU A 29 3.74 -10.34 -12.20
N GLU A 30 2.64 -10.39 -11.44
CA GLU A 30 1.29 -10.58 -12.01
C GLU A 30 0.86 -9.44 -12.96
N TYR A 31 1.43 -8.24 -12.79
CA TYR A 31 1.26 -7.09 -13.69
C TYR A 31 2.27 -7.04 -14.84
N GLY A 32 3.17 -8.02 -14.95
CA GLY A 32 4.18 -8.09 -16.01
C GLY A 32 5.25 -7.00 -15.93
N THR A 33 5.56 -6.53 -14.72
CA THR A 33 6.57 -5.48 -14.48
C THR A 33 7.80 -6.04 -13.76
N TYR A 34 8.97 -5.46 -14.01
CA TYR A 34 10.20 -5.83 -13.31
C TYR A 34 10.27 -5.13 -11.95
N GLY A 35 10.03 -5.90 -10.89
CA GLY A 35 9.97 -5.41 -9.51
C GLY A 35 11.33 -5.28 -8.84
N PHE A 36 11.65 -4.08 -8.39
CA PHE A 36 12.74 -3.78 -7.44
C PHE A 36 12.19 -3.64 -6.02
N SER A 37 13.04 -3.88 -5.02
CA SER A 37 12.74 -3.59 -3.62
C SER A 37 13.89 -2.85 -2.93
N ALA A 38 13.55 -1.95 -2.03
CA ALA A 38 14.44 -1.40 -1.02
C ALA A 38 13.84 -1.71 0.36
N LEU A 39 14.53 -2.56 1.13
CA LEU A 39 14.03 -3.09 2.39
C LEU A 39 14.21 -2.08 3.52
N THR A 40 13.13 -1.79 4.25
CA THR A 40 13.11 -0.87 5.39
C THR A 40 13.11 -1.58 6.75
N THR A 41 12.70 -2.83 6.78
CA THR A 41 12.64 -3.67 7.99
C THR A 41 12.49 -5.13 7.61
N ILE A 42 12.81 -6.03 8.53
CA ILE A 42 12.48 -7.45 8.46
C ILE A 42 11.51 -7.77 9.61
N VAL A 43 10.38 -8.40 9.31
CA VAL A 43 9.36 -8.78 10.29
C VAL A 43 9.25 -10.30 10.32
N THR A 44 9.44 -10.88 11.50
CA THR A 44 9.17 -12.29 11.77
C THR A 44 8.00 -12.43 12.74
N MET A 45 7.38 -13.61 12.78
CA MET A 45 6.32 -13.92 13.74
C MET A 45 6.73 -15.17 14.52
N ASP A 46 6.62 -15.12 15.84
CA ASP A 46 7.00 -16.21 16.73
C ASP A 46 5.80 -17.16 16.96
N PRO A 47 5.82 -18.39 16.40
CA PRO A 47 4.72 -19.33 16.57
C PRO A 47 4.59 -19.86 18.01
N ASP A 48 5.68 -19.87 18.80
CA ASP A 48 5.68 -20.35 20.18
C ASP A 48 5.17 -19.28 21.16
N GLN A 49 5.05 -18.03 20.71
CA GLN A 49 4.52 -16.91 21.47
C GLN A 49 3.23 -16.34 20.86
N GLY A 50 2.37 -17.20 20.33
CA GLY A 50 1.05 -16.80 19.85
C GLY A 50 1.11 -15.86 18.63
N TRP A 51 2.07 -16.12 17.73
CA TRP A 51 2.31 -15.33 16.51
C TRP A 51 2.80 -13.90 16.77
N HIS A 52 3.52 -13.66 17.88
CA HIS A 52 4.05 -12.35 18.23
C HIS A 52 4.96 -11.77 17.14
N HIS A 53 4.77 -10.50 16.80
CA HIS A 53 5.52 -9.82 15.74
C HIS A 53 6.87 -9.29 16.25
N ASN A 54 7.97 -9.78 15.68
CA ASN A 54 9.31 -9.25 15.94
C ASN A 54 9.74 -8.37 14.76
N VAL A 55 10.06 -7.11 15.02
CA VAL A 55 10.39 -6.11 14.00
C VAL A 55 11.87 -5.73 14.09
N TYR A 56 12.60 -5.94 13.01
CA TYR A 56 14.04 -5.66 12.89
C TYR A 56 14.25 -4.54 11.87
N PRO A 57 14.41 -3.28 12.32
CA PRO A 57 14.55 -2.15 11.43
C PRO A 57 15.86 -2.21 10.63
N VAL A 58 15.83 -1.69 9.41
CA VAL A 58 17.02 -1.49 8.57
C VAL A 58 17.49 -0.05 8.70
N GLU A 59 18.81 0.14 8.81
CA GLU A 59 19.42 1.47 8.87
C GLU A 59 19.09 2.32 7.62
N ALA A 60 18.77 3.60 7.82
CA ALA A 60 18.41 4.50 6.73
C ALA A 60 19.53 4.66 5.68
N SER A 61 20.80 4.58 6.11
CA SER A 61 21.96 4.58 5.22
C SER A 61 21.95 3.38 4.26
N LEU A 62 21.59 2.19 4.75
CA LEU A 62 21.47 0.99 3.93
C LEU A 62 20.26 1.08 2.98
N VAL A 63 19.15 1.71 3.38
CA VAL A 63 18.04 2.01 2.48
C VAL A 63 18.50 2.93 1.34
N ALA A 64 19.28 3.97 1.65
CA ALA A 64 19.83 4.88 0.64
C ALA A 64 20.76 4.18 -0.36
N GLU A 65 21.60 3.23 0.10
CA GLU A 65 22.46 2.43 -0.77
C GLU A 65 21.69 1.48 -1.70
N GLN A 66 20.61 0.87 -1.20
CA GLN A 66 19.69 0.08 -2.03
C GLN A 66 19.06 0.95 -3.12
N LEU A 67 18.53 2.12 -2.76
CA LEU A 67 17.93 3.06 -3.72
C LEU A 67 18.96 3.57 -4.74
N LYS A 68 20.19 3.84 -4.32
CA LYS A 68 21.29 4.18 -5.25
C LYS A 68 21.49 3.08 -6.30
N THR A 69 21.39 1.81 -5.90
CA THR A 69 21.51 0.67 -6.81
C THR A 69 20.33 0.59 -7.77
N VAL A 70 19.09 0.70 -7.28
CA VAL A 70 17.88 0.67 -8.12
C VAL A 70 17.91 1.77 -9.18
N TYR A 71 18.24 3.00 -8.77
CA TYR A 71 18.26 4.15 -9.66
C TYR A 71 19.52 4.27 -10.52
N ALA A 72 20.50 3.37 -10.39
CA ALA A 72 21.66 3.33 -11.27
C ALA A 72 21.28 3.12 -12.75
N GLY A 73 20.14 2.45 -13.00
CA GLY A 73 19.53 2.29 -14.32
C GLY A 73 18.56 3.41 -14.73
N GLY A 74 18.59 4.56 -14.06
CA GLY A 74 17.66 5.68 -14.25
C GLY A 74 16.30 5.49 -13.55
N PRO A 75 15.37 6.47 -13.68
CA PRO A 75 14.06 6.44 -13.02
C PRO A 75 13.25 5.19 -13.32
N VAL A 76 12.43 4.75 -12.37
CA VAL A 76 11.47 3.65 -12.54
C VAL A 76 10.15 4.16 -13.11
N ASP A 77 9.37 3.30 -13.76
CA ASP A 77 8.11 3.70 -14.39
C ASP A 77 7.01 3.95 -13.33
N ALA A 78 7.04 3.26 -12.19
CA ALA A 78 6.27 3.61 -10.99
C ALA A 78 6.94 3.10 -9.71
N MET A 79 6.59 3.70 -8.57
CA MET A 79 7.02 3.23 -7.26
C MET A 79 5.90 3.25 -6.23
N LYS A 80 6.08 2.48 -5.17
CA LYS A 80 5.32 2.61 -3.93
C LYS A 80 6.17 2.65 -2.68
N THR A 81 5.61 3.23 -1.63
CA THR A 81 6.05 3.00 -0.25
C THR A 81 5.08 2.04 0.44
N GLY A 82 5.59 1.21 1.34
CA GLY A 82 4.81 0.44 2.30
C GLY A 82 5.14 0.89 3.72
N MET A 83 5.36 -0.06 4.64
CA MET A 83 5.79 0.24 6.01
C MET A 83 7.18 0.88 6.03
N LEU A 84 7.26 2.10 6.55
CA LEU A 84 8.50 2.86 6.74
C LEU A 84 8.80 2.93 8.24
N GLY A 85 9.94 2.36 8.65
CA GLY A 85 10.23 2.10 10.07
C GLY A 85 10.65 3.32 10.89
N SER A 86 10.98 4.44 10.27
CA SER A 86 11.48 5.63 10.98
C SER A 86 11.44 6.89 10.12
N VAL A 87 11.48 8.06 10.78
CA VAL A 87 11.58 9.38 10.11
C VAL A 87 12.81 9.48 9.20
N PRO A 88 14.03 9.04 9.59
CA PRO A 88 15.18 9.02 8.69
C PRO A 88 14.97 8.22 7.40
N ILE A 89 14.23 7.10 7.44
CA ILE A 89 13.87 6.36 6.22
C ILE A 89 12.91 7.18 5.37
N ILE A 90 11.93 7.85 5.97
CA ILE A 90 10.98 8.72 5.26
C ILE A 90 11.72 9.86 4.55
N GLU A 91 12.70 10.49 5.19
CA GLU A 91 13.54 11.54 4.60
C GLU A 91 14.37 11.02 3.42
N VAL A 92 14.95 9.82 3.54
CA VAL A 92 15.67 9.16 2.43
C VAL A 92 14.75 8.93 1.23
N VAL A 93 13.51 8.48 1.48
CA VAL A 93 12.50 8.27 0.43
C VAL A 93 12.08 9.58 -0.23
N GLU A 94 11.78 10.61 0.57
CA GLU A 94 11.42 11.95 0.09
C GLU A 94 12.52 12.52 -0.82
N SER A 95 13.77 12.46 -0.36
CA SER A 95 14.92 12.97 -1.09
C SER A 95 15.14 12.20 -2.39
N CYS A 96 14.90 10.88 -2.38
CA CYS A 96 14.99 10.04 -3.56
C CYS A 96 13.91 10.40 -4.61
N ILE A 97 12.65 10.56 -4.18
CA ILE A 97 11.54 10.93 -5.07
C ILE A 97 11.84 12.27 -5.76
N ARG A 98 12.29 13.27 -5.01
CA ARG A 98 12.64 14.60 -5.55
C ARG A 98 13.84 14.55 -6.48
N LYS A 99 14.93 13.89 -6.06
CA LYS A 99 16.19 13.82 -6.83
C LYS A 99 15.98 13.22 -8.22
N TYR A 100 15.14 12.20 -8.35
CA TYR A 100 14.88 11.52 -9.62
C TYR A 100 13.60 11.98 -10.32
N ASP A 101 12.93 13.01 -9.80
CA ASP A 101 11.67 13.55 -10.33
C ASP A 101 10.61 12.46 -10.60
N GLN A 102 10.50 11.51 -9.66
CA GLN A 102 9.66 10.33 -9.80
C GLN A 102 8.18 10.73 -9.85
N LYS A 103 7.48 10.36 -10.94
CA LYS A 103 6.11 10.85 -11.20
C LYS A 103 5.02 9.97 -10.62
N ASN A 104 5.08 8.67 -10.91
CA ASN A 104 4.08 7.69 -10.49
C ASN A 104 4.46 7.17 -9.09
N VAL A 105 4.09 7.93 -8.07
CA VAL A 105 4.37 7.62 -6.66
C VAL A 105 3.08 7.22 -5.95
N VAL A 106 3.01 5.96 -5.51
CA VAL A 106 1.92 5.44 -4.68
C VAL A 106 2.37 5.42 -3.23
N ILE A 107 1.71 6.18 -2.37
CA ILE A 107 2.00 6.16 -0.93
C ILE A 107 0.98 5.27 -0.22
N ASP A 108 1.38 4.09 0.26
CA ASP A 108 0.58 3.30 1.19
C ASP A 108 1.03 3.66 2.62
N PRO A 109 0.28 4.51 3.35
CA PRO A 109 0.74 5.14 4.57
C PRO A 109 0.57 4.19 5.77
N VAL A 110 1.28 3.07 5.76
CA VAL A 110 1.19 2.04 6.80
C VAL A 110 1.70 2.58 8.12
N MET A 111 0.80 2.74 9.10
CA MET A 111 1.10 3.33 10.42
C MET A 111 1.13 2.31 11.56
N VAL A 112 0.58 1.12 11.35
CA VAL A 112 0.41 0.11 12.40
C VAL A 112 0.59 -1.30 11.83
N CYS A 113 1.17 -2.20 12.59
CA CYS A 113 1.11 -3.63 12.29
C CYS A 113 -0.30 -4.14 12.59
N LYS A 114 -0.95 -4.84 11.65
CA LYS A 114 -2.31 -5.37 11.84
C LYS A 114 -2.43 -6.10 13.19
N GLY A 115 -3.28 -5.60 14.09
CA GLY A 115 -3.49 -6.17 15.43
C GLY A 115 -3.31 -5.16 16.57
N GLU A 116 -2.73 -4.00 16.30
CA GLU A 116 -2.58 -2.91 17.27
C GLU A 116 -3.46 -1.71 16.89
N ASP A 117 -3.98 -0.99 17.89
CA ASP A 117 -4.87 0.18 17.73
C ASP A 117 -4.14 1.52 17.92
N GLU A 118 -2.83 1.49 18.20
CA GLU A 118 -2.00 2.69 18.41
C GLU A 118 -0.99 2.89 17.29
N VAL A 119 -0.71 4.14 16.96
CA VAL A 119 0.33 4.48 15.97
C VAL A 119 1.68 4.07 16.53
N LEU A 120 2.40 3.19 15.82
CA LEU A 120 3.72 2.68 16.22
C LEU A 120 4.72 3.80 16.53
N ASN A 121 4.63 4.90 15.78
CA ASN A 121 5.42 6.11 16.00
C ASN A 121 4.65 7.34 15.45
N PRO A 122 4.08 8.19 16.33
CA PRO A 122 3.39 9.41 15.91
C PRO A 122 4.22 10.32 15.00
N GLU A 123 5.53 10.41 15.24
CA GLU A 123 6.45 11.22 14.43
C GLU A 123 6.54 10.70 12.99
N SER A 124 6.44 9.38 12.78
CA SER A 124 6.40 8.80 11.43
C SER A 124 5.11 9.17 10.70
N ALA A 125 3.97 9.27 11.39
CA ALA A 125 2.72 9.68 10.78
C ALA A 125 2.77 11.15 10.33
N ASP A 126 3.32 12.03 11.15
CA ASP A 126 3.57 13.43 10.80
C ASP A 126 4.54 13.54 9.62
N ALA A 127 5.65 12.79 9.63
CA ALA A 127 6.60 12.80 8.53
C ALA A 127 6.00 12.27 7.21
N ILE A 128 5.20 11.21 7.22
CA ILE A 128 4.47 10.75 6.02
C ILE A 128 3.53 11.85 5.52
N ARG A 129 2.78 12.49 6.42
CA ARG A 129 1.82 13.55 6.09
C ARG A 129 2.51 14.74 5.45
N ASP A 130 3.61 15.22 6.04
CA ASP A 130 4.23 16.49 5.67
C ASP A 130 5.28 16.35 4.56
N LEU A 131 5.95 15.19 4.47
CA LEU A 131 7.03 14.95 3.51
C LEU A 131 6.59 14.13 2.29
N LEU A 132 5.74 13.10 2.46
CA LEU A 132 5.42 12.16 1.38
C LEU A 132 4.07 12.42 0.70
N LEU A 133 3.02 12.79 1.43
CA LEU A 133 1.72 13.08 0.79
C LEU A 133 1.79 14.13 -0.32
N PRO A 134 2.54 15.26 -0.17
CA PRO A 134 2.67 16.24 -1.25
C PRO A 134 3.30 15.70 -2.54
N LEU A 135 3.97 14.55 -2.45
CA LEU A 135 4.64 13.87 -3.57
C LEU A 135 3.78 12.75 -4.18
N ALA A 136 2.69 12.37 -3.51
CA ALA A 136 1.87 11.23 -3.92
C ALA A 136 1.07 11.54 -5.20
N ALA A 137 1.27 10.71 -6.23
CA ALA A 137 0.32 10.62 -7.33
C ALA A 137 -1.01 10.03 -6.84
N VAL A 138 -0.94 9.08 -5.92
CA VAL A 138 -2.08 8.50 -5.21
C VAL A 138 -1.64 8.03 -3.82
N THR A 139 -2.47 8.29 -2.81
CA THR A 139 -2.31 7.72 -1.46
C THR A 139 -3.43 6.74 -1.16
N THR A 140 -3.12 5.65 -0.46
CA THR A 140 -4.06 4.54 -0.22
C THR A 140 -4.31 4.24 1.26
N PRO A 141 -4.68 5.21 2.11
CA PRO A 141 -4.92 4.94 3.53
C PRO A 141 -6.11 4.00 3.76
N ASN A 142 -6.06 3.19 4.81
CA ASN A 142 -7.25 2.56 5.40
C ASN A 142 -8.03 3.57 6.29
N LEU A 143 -9.16 3.17 6.89
CA LEU A 143 -9.96 4.08 7.74
C LEU A 143 -9.18 4.70 8.91
N PHE A 144 -8.35 3.91 9.59
CA PHE A 144 -7.51 4.39 10.70
C PHE A 144 -6.48 5.40 10.19
N GLU A 145 -5.72 5.02 9.16
CA GLU A 145 -4.69 5.87 8.55
C GLU A 145 -5.29 7.17 8.00
N ALA A 146 -6.48 7.10 7.38
CA ALA A 146 -7.18 8.26 6.87
C ALA A 146 -7.64 9.18 8.02
N GLY A 147 -8.07 8.62 9.13
CA GLY A 147 -8.39 9.34 10.35
C GLY A 147 -7.22 10.14 10.91
N VAL A 148 -6.04 9.51 10.97
CA VAL A 148 -4.79 10.13 11.42
C VAL A 148 -4.33 11.22 10.44
N LEU A 149 -4.27 10.91 9.14
CA LEU A 149 -3.78 11.85 8.13
C LEU A 149 -4.70 13.06 7.92
N SER A 150 -6.01 12.88 8.05
CA SER A 150 -6.98 13.98 7.98
C SER A 150 -7.03 14.82 9.26
N GLY A 151 -6.73 14.21 10.42
CA GLY A 151 -6.90 14.83 11.73
C GLY A 151 -8.34 14.71 12.27
N LEU A 152 -9.18 13.87 11.66
CA LEU A 152 -10.58 13.68 12.04
C LEU A 152 -10.78 12.54 13.06
N GLY A 153 -9.76 11.73 13.31
CA GLY A 153 -9.86 10.57 14.20
C GLY A 153 -10.63 9.41 13.56
N ARG A 154 -11.34 8.61 14.36
CA ARG A 154 -11.98 7.38 13.90
C ARG A 154 -13.09 7.67 12.87
N LEU A 155 -13.00 7.05 11.70
CA LEU A 155 -13.99 7.13 10.63
C LEU A 155 -14.85 5.85 10.60
N THR A 156 -16.16 6.00 10.43
CA THR A 156 -17.16 4.94 10.49
C THR A 156 -18.22 5.01 9.38
N THR A 157 -18.29 6.13 8.65
CA THR A 157 -19.28 6.34 7.58
C THR A 157 -18.65 6.79 6.27
N LEU A 158 -19.39 6.62 5.17
CA LEU A 158 -18.96 7.09 3.85
C LEU A 158 -18.80 8.63 3.79
N GLU A 159 -19.63 9.39 4.52
CA GLU A 159 -19.53 10.85 4.56
C GLU A 159 -18.29 11.32 5.33
N GLU A 160 -17.92 10.63 6.41
CA GLU A 160 -16.65 10.86 7.10
C GLU A 160 -15.46 10.53 6.20
N MET A 161 -15.53 9.45 5.41
CA MET A 161 -14.50 9.14 4.40
C MET A 161 -14.38 10.26 3.36
N LYS A 162 -15.48 10.82 2.86
CA LYS A 162 -15.42 11.95 1.90
C LYS A 162 -14.71 13.15 2.51
N THR A 163 -15.07 13.50 3.75
CA THR A 163 -14.44 14.61 4.49
C THR A 163 -12.95 14.36 4.69
N ALA A 164 -12.57 13.14 5.10
CA ALA A 164 -11.17 12.76 5.25
C ALA A 164 -10.39 12.80 3.93
N ALA A 165 -11.00 12.31 2.84
CA ALA A 165 -10.37 12.30 1.51
C ALA A 165 -10.09 13.71 1.02
N GLN A 166 -11.03 14.64 1.23
CA GLN A 166 -10.83 16.05 0.91
C GLN A 166 -9.69 16.65 1.73
N ALA A 167 -9.68 16.45 3.04
CA ALA A 167 -8.63 16.97 3.92
C ALA A 167 -7.23 16.43 3.53
N ILE A 168 -7.13 15.16 3.15
CA ILE A 168 -5.87 14.54 2.70
C ILE A 168 -5.45 15.10 1.33
N TYR A 169 -6.39 15.34 0.43
CA TYR A 169 -6.12 15.98 -0.86
C TYR A 169 -5.59 17.42 -0.68
N GLU A 170 -6.20 18.20 0.21
CA GLU A 170 -5.78 19.57 0.53
C GLU A 170 -4.36 19.64 1.13
N ARG A 171 -3.86 18.52 1.68
CA ARG A 171 -2.46 18.38 2.15
C ARG A 171 -1.46 18.06 1.02
N GLY A 172 -1.92 17.92 -0.23
CA GLY A 172 -1.08 17.86 -1.41
C GLY A 172 -1.07 16.52 -2.15
N ALA A 173 -1.76 15.49 -1.65
CA ALA A 173 -1.94 14.26 -2.41
C ALA A 173 -2.80 14.53 -3.65
N LYS A 174 -2.38 14.04 -4.82
CA LYS A 174 -3.10 14.31 -6.09
C LYS A 174 -4.36 13.47 -6.25
N ASN A 175 -4.39 12.30 -5.61
CA ASN A 175 -5.54 11.39 -5.60
C ASN A 175 -5.53 10.64 -4.28
N VAL A 176 -6.72 10.36 -3.74
CA VAL A 176 -6.88 9.68 -2.45
C VAL A 176 -7.79 8.48 -2.63
N VAL A 177 -7.35 7.32 -2.14
CA VAL A 177 -8.18 6.11 -2.04
C VAL A 177 -8.28 5.70 -0.58
N ILE A 178 -9.42 5.94 0.06
CA ILE A 178 -9.66 5.46 1.42
C ILE A 178 -10.25 4.05 1.36
N LYS A 179 -9.51 3.09 1.89
CA LYS A 179 -9.91 1.68 1.97
C LYS A 179 -10.81 1.48 3.19
N GLY A 180 -12.12 1.36 2.96
CA GLY A 180 -13.09 1.05 4.02
C GLY A 180 -13.20 -0.46 4.24
N GLY A 181 -13.15 -1.23 3.15
CA GLY A 181 -13.19 -2.69 3.18
C GLY A 181 -14.34 -3.23 4.04
N LYS A 182 -14.05 -4.20 4.92
CA LYS A 182 -15.05 -4.84 5.78
C LYS A 182 -15.39 -4.05 7.05
N ALA A 183 -14.67 -2.97 7.34
CA ALA A 183 -14.79 -2.23 8.60
C ALA A 183 -16.01 -1.29 8.64
N LEU A 184 -16.57 -0.97 7.48
CA LEU A 184 -17.87 -0.31 7.39
C LEU A 184 -19.01 -1.34 7.48
N ASP A 185 -20.14 -0.94 8.04
CA ASP A 185 -21.35 -1.78 8.11
C ASP A 185 -21.94 -2.07 6.72
N GLY A 186 -22.75 -3.13 6.63
CA GLY A 186 -23.45 -3.56 5.40
C GLY A 186 -22.82 -4.76 4.70
N GLU A 187 -23.35 -5.12 3.54
CA GLU A 187 -22.96 -6.32 2.78
C GLU A 187 -21.81 -6.09 1.79
N MET A 188 -21.46 -4.83 1.54
CA MET A 188 -20.46 -4.42 0.55
C MET A 188 -19.16 -3.98 1.22
N ALA A 189 -18.02 -4.37 0.64
CA ALA A 189 -16.70 -3.86 0.97
C ALA A 189 -16.41 -2.59 0.15
N ILE A 190 -16.55 -1.44 0.82
CA ILE A 190 -16.55 -0.12 0.18
C ILE A 190 -15.18 0.54 0.32
N ASP A 191 -14.65 1.06 -0.78
CA ASP A 191 -13.54 2.00 -0.81
C ASP A 191 -13.98 3.31 -1.50
N LEU A 192 -13.35 4.42 -1.16
CA LEU A 192 -13.67 5.74 -1.71
C LEU A 192 -12.46 6.30 -2.47
N PHE A 193 -12.63 6.59 -3.75
CA PHE A 193 -11.67 7.33 -4.57
C PHE A 193 -12.07 8.79 -4.71
N TYR A 194 -11.10 9.70 -4.55
CA TYR A 194 -11.27 11.14 -4.75
C TYR A 194 -10.09 11.71 -5.54
N ASP A 195 -10.38 12.45 -6.61
CA ASP A 195 -9.39 13.05 -7.52
C ASP A 195 -9.28 14.58 -7.41
N GLY A 196 -9.90 15.17 -6.38
CA GLY A 196 -10.02 16.62 -6.21
C GLY A 196 -11.27 17.23 -6.83
N LYS A 197 -12.04 16.47 -7.61
CA LYS A 197 -13.28 16.93 -8.24
C LYS A 197 -14.46 16.05 -7.89
N GLU A 198 -14.30 14.75 -8.03
CA GLU A 198 -15.39 13.79 -7.91
C GLU A 198 -15.05 12.69 -6.92
N TYR A 199 -16.08 12.26 -6.20
CA TYR A 199 -16.05 11.08 -5.35
C TYR A 199 -16.55 9.87 -6.14
N THR A 200 -15.76 8.80 -6.17
CA THR A 200 -16.15 7.52 -6.78
C THR A 200 -16.14 6.44 -5.72
N VAL A 201 -17.30 5.82 -5.50
CA VAL A 201 -17.43 4.69 -4.58
C VAL A 201 -17.07 3.41 -5.33
N LEU A 202 -16.15 2.62 -4.76
CA LEU A 202 -15.72 1.33 -5.28
C LEU A 202 -16.25 0.24 -4.36
N GLU A 203 -17.18 -0.56 -4.85
CA GLU A 203 -17.84 -1.59 -4.04
C GLU A 203 -17.65 -2.99 -4.62
N SER A 204 -17.59 -3.97 -3.72
CA SER A 204 -17.60 -5.40 -4.06
C SER A 204 -18.28 -6.14 -2.91
N PRO A 205 -18.96 -7.26 -3.14
CA PRO A 205 -19.54 -8.05 -2.05
C PRO A 205 -18.48 -8.41 -1.00
N LYS A 206 -18.84 -8.38 0.29
CA LYS A 206 -17.99 -8.94 1.34
C LYS A 206 -17.84 -10.44 1.14
N ILE A 207 -16.62 -10.94 1.29
CA ILE A 207 -16.27 -12.35 1.13
C ILE A 207 -16.21 -12.99 2.52
N GLU A 208 -16.89 -14.12 2.71
CA GLU A 208 -16.84 -14.87 3.97
C GLU A 208 -16.67 -16.38 3.70
N PRO A 209 -15.65 -17.06 4.27
CA PRO A 209 -14.58 -16.49 5.09
C PRO A 209 -13.57 -15.68 4.27
N ALA A 210 -13.13 -14.52 4.78
CA ALA A 210 -12.07 -13.73 4.14
C ALA A 210 -10.68 -14.00 4.73
N TYR A 211 -9.75 -14.47 3.89
CA TYR A 211 -8.32 -14.44 4.16
C TYR A 211 -7.72 -13.19 3.53
N ASN A 212 -7.36 -12.20 4.35
CA ASN A 212 -7.09 -10.84 3.89
C ASN A 212 -5.71 -10.29 4.33
N HIS A 213 -4.82 -11.13 4.85
CA HIS A 213 -3.45 -10.74 5.11
C HIS A 213 -2.78 -10.36 3.78
N GLY A 214 -2.12 -9.20 3.75
CA GLY A 214 -1.54 -8.64 2.52
C GLY A 214 -2.45 -7.78 1.65
N ALA A 215 -3.78 -7.82 1.80
CA ALA A 215 -4.72 -7.17 0.87
C ALA A 215 -4.42 -5.68 0.61
N GLY A 216 -4.07 -4.92 1.66
CA GLY A 216 -3.70 -3.51 1.52
C GLY A 216 -2.43 -3.31 0.69
N CYS A 217 -1.37 -4.07 0.98
CA CYS A 217 -0.11 -4.03 0.23
C CYS A 217 -0.34 -4.41 -1.23
N THR A 218 -1.07 -5.50 -1.47
CA THR A 218 -1.46 -5.99 -2.80
C THR A 218 -2.24 -4.93 -3.58
N PHE A 219 -3.18 -4.23 -2.95
CA PHE A 219 -3.96 -3.18 -3.61
C PHE A 219 -3.07 -2.00 -4.06
N ALA A 220 -2.21 -1.49 -3.17
CA ALA A 220 -1.28 -0.41 -3.54
C ALA A 220 -0.25 -0.86 -4.59
N ALA A 221 0.22 -2.11 -4.53
CA ALA A 221 1.11 -2.68 -5.53
C ALA A 221 0.43 -2.84 -6.90
N ALA A 222 -0.84 -3.23 -6.92
CA ALA A 222 -1.63 -3.34 -8.14
C ALA A 222 -1.85 -1.97 -8.80
N ILE A 223 -2.11 -0.92 -8.02
CA ILE A 223 -2.16 0.46 -8.54
C ILE A 223 -0.80 0.83 -9.16
N THR A 224 0.29 0.54 -8.46
CA THR A 224 1.66 0.84 -8.94
C THR A 224 1.97 0.12 -10.25
N GLY A 225 1.65 -1.17 -10.36
CA GLY A 225 1.79 -1.94 -11.59
C GLY A 225 0.91 -1.43 -12.73
N GLY A 226 -0.31 -0.97 -12.41
CA GLY A 226 -1.20 -0.32 -13.37
C GLY A 226 -0.62 0.99 -13.92
N LEU A 227 -0.12 1.86 -13.04
CA LEU A 227 0.52 3.13 -13.41
C LEU A 227 1.79 2.90 -14.24
N ALA A 228 2.63 1.92 -13.88
CA ALA A 228 3.82 1.58 -14.65
C ALA A 228 3.48 1.15 -16.08
N ASN A 229 2.36 0.44 -16.25
CA ASN A 229 1.83 0.02 -17.55
C ASN A 229 1.05 1.14 -18.30
N GLY A 230 1.06 2.38 -17.78
CA GLY A 230 0.47 3.54 -18.45
C GLY A 230 -1.04 3.73 -18.26
N LEU A 231 -1.66 3.01 -17.31
CA LEU A 231 -3.04 3.30 -16.92
C LEU A 231 -3.15 4.67 -16.25
N THR A 232 -4.30 5.34 -16.43
CA THR A 232 -4.62 6.51 -15.60
C THR A 232 -4.81 6.09 -14.14
N VAL A 233 -4.73 7.03 -13.20
CA VAL A 233 -4.94 6.72 -11.76
C VAL A 233 -6.30 6.07 -11.52
N ARG A 234 -7.37 6.60 -12.13
CA ARG A 234 -8.73 6.06 -12.00
C ARG A 234 -8.84 4.62 -12.53
N GLU A 235 -8.25 4.34 -13.69
CA GLU A 235 -8.21 2.98 -14.26
C GLU A 235 -7.36 2.03 -13.41
N ALA A 236 -6.20 2.48 -12.93
CA ALA A 236 -5.32 1.70 -12.08
C ALA A 236 -6.00 1.32 -10.75
N VAL A 237 -6.70 2.26 -10.13
CA VAL A 237 -7.49 2.04 -8.89
C VAL A 237 -8.63 1.05 -9.13
N ALA A 238 -9.41 1.23 -10.21
CA ALA A 238 -10.50 0.32 -10.53
C ALA A 238 -10.00 -1.11 -10.82
N LYS A 239 -8.90 -1.26 -11.56
CA LYS A 239 -8.26 -2.55 -11.83
C LYS A 239 -7.69 -3.17 -10.56
N ALA A 240 -7.04 -2.38 -9.71
CA ALA A 240 -6.52 -2.84 -8.43
C ALA A 240 -7.61 -3.36 -7.49
N LYS A 241 -8.80 -2.73 -7.48
CA LYS A 241 -9.95 -3.21 -6.71
C LYS A 241 -10.39 -4.59 -7.18
N LYS A 242 -10.52 -4.82 -8.48
CA LYS A 242 -10.85 -6.16 -9.03
C LYS A 242 -9.77 -7.17 -8.68
N PHE A 243 -8.50 -6.80 -8.89
CA PHE A 243 -7.35 -7.66 -8.60
C PHE A 243 -7.31 -8.13 -7.14
N VAL A 244 -7.43 -7.20 -6.19
CA VAL A 244 -7.40 -7.56 -4.76
C VAL A 244 -8.65 -8.34 -4.34
N THR A 245 -9.82 -8.03 -4.89
CA THR A 245 -11.05 -8.80 -4.62
C THR A 245 -10.89 -10.26 -5.06
N ALA A 246 -10.38 -10.51 -6.27
CA ALA A 246 -10.09 -11.86 -6.73
C ALA A 246 -9.00 -12.55 -5.89
N ALA A 247 -7.96 -11.82 -5.48
CA ALA A 247 -6.91 -12.36 -4.61
C ALA A 247 -7.42 -12.73 -3.21
N ILE A 248 -8.36 -11.96 -2.65
CA ILE A 248 -9.03 -12.27 -1.38
C ILE A 248 -9.93 -13.50 -1.54
N ALA A 249 -10.71 -13.58 -2.63
CA ALA A 249 -11.59 -14.71 -2.90
C ALA A 249 -10.81 -16.03 -3.07
N SER A 250 -9.61 -15.95 -3.63
CA SER A 250 -8.69 -17.09 -3.76
C SER A 250 -7.73 -17.26 -2.57
N GLY A 251 -7.87 -16.46 -1.52
CA GLY A 251 -7.04 -16.55 -0.32
C GLY A 251 -7.20 -17.89 0.40
N TYR A 252 -6.26 -18.21 1.28
CA TYR A 252 -6.29 -19.48 2.01
C TYR A 252 -5.87 -19.32 3.47
N ARG A 253 -6.32 -20.25 4.32
CA ARG A 253 -5.83 -20.36 5.69
C ARG A 253 -4.43 -20.95 5.69
N PHE A 254 -3.43 -20.16 6.09
CA PHE A 254 -2.07 -20.67 6.24
C PHE A 254 -1.92 -21.42 7.56
N ASN A 255 -2.35 -20.81 8.65
CA ASN A 255 -2.40 -21.43 9.98
C ASN A 255 -3.56 -20.86 10.81
N GLU A 256 -3.54 -21.04 12.14
CA GLU A 256 -4.60 -20.52 13.01
C GLU A 256 -4.60 -19.00 13.19
N TYR A 257 -3.47 -18.34 12.91
CA TYR A 257 -3.27 -16.90 13.10
C TYR A 257 -3.46 -16.10 11.83
N VAL A 258 -3.02 -16.62 10.68
CA VAL A 258 -2.94 -15.86 9.44
C VAL A 258 -3.45 -16.63 8.23
N GLY A 259 -4.12 -15.90 7.34
CA GLY A 259 -4.49 -16.35 6.01
C GLY A 259 -4.21 -15.25 4.98
N PRO A 260 -3.23 -15.44 4.07
CA PRO A 260 -2.91 -14.47 3.04
C PRO A 260 -3.91 -14.52 1.88
N VAL A 261 -3.99 -13.39 1.18
CA VAL A 261 -4.56 -13.36 -0.17
C VAL A 261 -3.70 -14.19 -1.13
N PHE A 262 -4.31 -14.71 -2.19
CA PHE A 262 -3.57 -15.39 -3.26
C PHE A 262 -3.45 -14.51 -4.49
N HIS A 263 -2.28 -13.87 -4.64
CA HIS A 263 -1.99 -12.85 -5.66
C HIS A 263 -2.29 -13.30 -7.10
N ALA A 264 -2.09 -14.58 -7.42
CA ALA A 264 -2.38 -15.14 -8.74
C ALA A 264 -3.89 -15.40 -8.99
N GLY A 265 -4.75 -15.20 -7.99
CA GLY A 265 -6.19 -15.47 -8.07
C GLY A 265 -6.85 -14.77 -9.25
N TYR A 266 -6.52 -13.50 -9.49
CA TYR A 266 -7.06 -12.74 -10.62
C TYR A 266 -6.79 -13.43 -11.98
N ARG A 267 -5.53 -13.79 -12.25
CA ARG A 267 -5.14 -14.49 -13.48
C ARG A 267 -5.76 -15.89 -13.58
N LEU A 268 -5.76 -16.65 -12.48
CA LEU A 268 -6.21 -18.04 -12.48
C LEU A 268 -7.73 -18.19 -12.55
N ASN A 269 -8.47 -17.16 -12.12
CA ASN A 269 -9.94 -17.11 -12.23
C ASN A 269 -10.40 -16.61 -13.62
N GLY A 270 -9.47 -16.23 -14.50
CA GLY A 270 -9.76 -15.83 -15.88
C GLY A 270 -10.23 -14.38 -16.04
N GLU A 271 -9.86 -13.48 -15.12
CA GLU A 271 -10.19 -12.05 -15.14
C GLU A 271 -9.07 -11.16 -15.72
#